data_AF-A0A7S1XEX7-F1
#
_entry.id   AF-A0A7S1XEX7-F1
#
_cell.length_a   1.000
_cell.length_b   1.000
_cell.length_c   1.000
_cell.angle_alpha   90.00
_cell.angle_beta   90.00
_cell.angle_gamma   90.00
#
_symmetry.space_group_name_H-M   'P 1'
#
loop_
_entity.id
_entity.type
_entity.pdbx_description
1 polymer ?
#
loop_
_entity_poly.entity_id
_entity_poly.type
_entity_poly.pdbx_seq_one_letter_code
_entity_poly.pdbx_strand_id
1 'polypeptide(L)'
;GVYLFGGTEPQLVETKRAPNGEVMPIPVIVAVVCKRAPPSWIGIKSVQRTEEEILPMEKLKMGWYPCQPAEVLSSRRRKGFKGPRVFALKCEQRRARLGRMTEDDVKKYEYVLPYILFPEKEKQSDDIVDTTVNVMVDLEGLNKPLVFEFDWELDDLEEFVTEKIQEEELDAAKHKDPLRAAIREEIAATKAKHHQERQEKRKRLDDISAEEQESLRTMQIIKFYPDNDAPDISKFKTKYINRYYGSAHEVF
;
A
#
# COMPACT_ATOMS: atom_id res chain seq x y z
N GLY A 1 13.11 -5.96 -19.29
CA GLY A 1 13.99 -6.30 -18.16
C GLY A 1 13.21 -7.14 -17.18
N VAL A 2 13.88 -7.69 -16.18
CA VAL A 2 13.23 -8.35 -15.04
C VAL A 2 13.49 -7.49 -13.82
N TYR A 3 12.43 -7.10 -13.11
CA TYR A 3 12.51 -6.25 -11.93
C TYR A 3 11.99 -7.01 -10.73
N LEU A 4 12.83 -7.15 -9.71
CA LEU A 4 12.57 -7.99 -8.55
C LEU A 4 12.29 -7.12 -7.33
N PHE A 5 11.25 -7.44 -6.57
CA PHE A 5 11.07 -6.90 -5.23
C PHE A 5 10.64 -8.01 -4.27
N GLY A 6 11.03 -7.87 -3.01
CA GLY A 6 10.68 -8.80 -1.95
C GLY A 6 9.42 -8.36 -1.21
N GLY A 7 8.74 -9.32 -0.62
CA GLY A 7 7.67 -9.12 0.35
C GLY A 7 7.65 -10.23 1.37
N THR A 8 6.75 -10.12 2.35
CA THR A 8 6.52 -11.17 3.35
C THR A 8 5.03 -11.37 3.54
N GLU A 9 4.62 -12.62 3.65
CA GLU A 9 3.23 -13.00 3.90
C GLU A 9 3.12 -13.74 5.23
N PRO A 10 2.44 -13.17 6.24
CA PRO A 10 2.27 -13.86 7.52
C PRO A 10 1.33 -15.05 7.32
N GLN A 11 1.79 -16.24 7.70
CA GLN A 11 1.02 -17.48 7.63
C GLN A 11 1.06 -18.20 8.97
N LEU A 12 -0.07 -18.78 9.38
CA LEU A 12 -0.11 -19.67 10.54
C LEU A 12 0.42 -21.05 10.11
N VAL A 13 1.63 -21.38 10.54
CA VAL A 13 2.34 -22.59 10.11
C VAL A 13 2.59 -23.51 11.29
N GLU A 14 2.16 -24.75 11.15
CA GLU A 14 2.46 -25.80 12.11
C GLU A 14 3.87 -26.33 11.87
N THR A 15 4.67 -26.36 12.92
CA THR A 15 6.03 -26.93 12.88
C THR A 15 6.17 -27.99 13.96
N LYS A 16 7.23 -28.81 13.87
CA LYS A 16 7.55 -29.79 14.92
C LYS A 16 7.72 -29.14 16.31
N ARG A 17 8.07 -27.85 16.37
CA ARG A 17 8.25 -27.09 17.62
C ARG A 17 6.98 -26.35 18.06
N ALA A 18 6.08 -26.06 17.13
CA ALA A 18 4.81 -25.37 17.36
C ALA A 18 3.67 -26.12 16.65
N PRO A 19 3.17 -27.22 17.24
CA PRO A 19 2.13 -28.05 16.62
C PRO A 19 0.76 -27.36 16.55
N ASN A 20 0.53 -26.32 17.37
CA ASN A 20 -0.68 -25.48 17.33
C ASN A 20 -0.55 -24.29 16.37
N GLY A 21 0.52 -24.25 15.59
CA GLY A 21 0.83 -23.16 14.66
C GLY A 21 1.59 -21.99 15.30
N GLU A 22 2.46 -21.38 14.52
CA GLU A 22 3.10 -20.10 14.80
C GLU A 22 2.92 -19.19 13.58
N VAL A 23 2.69 -17.89 13.79
CA VAL A 23 2.63 -16.93 12.68
C VAL A 23 4.04 -16.66 12.19
N MET A 24 4.34 -17.09 10.97
CA MET A 24 5.66 -16.90 10.36
C MET A 24 5.56 -16.02 9.11
N PRO A 25 6.46 -15.05 8.93
CA PRO A 25 6.55 -14.28 7.70
C PRO A 25 7.20 -15.13 6.60
N ILE A 26 6.40 -15.60 5.65
CA ILE A 26 6.90 -16.33 4.50
C ILE A 26 7.45 -15.32 3.48
N PRO A 27 8.76 -15.35 3.16
CA PRO A 27 9.32 -14.43 2.18
C PRO A 27 8.80 -14.77 0.80
N VAL A 28 8.53 -13.76 -0.03
CA VAL A 28 8.16 -13.92 -1.43
C VAL A 28 9.00 -13.00 -2.29
N ILE A 29 9.33 -13.44 -3.49
CA ILE A 29 9.98 -12.62 -4.52
C ILE A 29 9.01 -12.43 -5.66
N VAL A 30 8.79 -11.20 -6.05
CA VAL A 30 7.96 -10.85 -7.21
C VAL A 30 8.86 -10.40 -8.34
N ALA A 31 8.71 -11.04 -9.50
CA ALA A 31 9.39 -10.68 -10.73
C ALA A 31 8.42 -10.01 -11.70
N VAL A 32 8.73 -8.78 -12.07
CA VAL A 32 8.01 -8.00 -13.08
C VAL A 32 8.81 -8.01 -14.36
N VAL A 33 8.30 -8.73 -15.36
CA VAL A 33 8.89 -8.84 -16.70
C VAL A 33 8.20 -7.83 -17.60
N CYS A 34 8.92 -6.81 -18.03
CA CYS A 34 8.35 -5.68 -18.78
C CYS A 34 9.36 -5.10 -19.78
N LYS A 35 8.86 -4.38 -20.80
CA LYS A 35 9.71 -3.78 -21.86
C LYS A 35 10.46 -2.55 -21.34
N ARG A 36 9.76 -1.68 -20.61
CA ARG A 36 10.27 -0.50 -19.90
C ARG A 36 10.39 -0.80 -18.40
N ALA A 37 11.14 0.02 -17.67
CA ALA A 37 11.23 -0.13 -16.22
C ALA A 37 9.87 0.16 -15.56
N PRO A 38 9.51 -0.55 -14.48
CA PRO A 38 8.36 -0.17 -13.67
C PRO A 38 8.52 1.26 -13.13
N PRO A 39 7.42 1.97 -12.87
CA PRO A 39 7.47 3.30 -12.29
C PRO A 39 8.29 3.35 -11.00
N SER A 40 8.99 4.46 -10.75
CA SER A 40 9.82 4.65 -9.56
C SER A 40 9.04 5.33 -8.43
N TRP A 41 7.86 4.78 -8.15
CA TRP A 41 6.96 5.25 -7.09
C TRP A 41 6.77 4.16 -6.04
N ILE A 42 6.47 4.58 -4.82
CA ILE A 42 6.16 3.73 -3.68
C ILE A 42 4.89 4.21 -3.01
N GLY A 43 4.14 3.25 -2.48
CA GLY A 43 3.02 3.51 -1.59
C GLY A 43 3.39 3.08 -0.18
N ILE A 44 3.01 3.90 0.80
CA ILE A 44 3.19 3.63 2.22
C ILE A 44 1.79 3.58 2.83
N LYS A 45 1.36 2.39 3.27
CA LYS A 45 0.12 2.22 4.03
C LYS A 45 0.32 1.24 5.17
N SER A 46 0.09 1.69 6.39
CA SER A 46 0.09 0.85 7.59
C SER A 46 -1.35 0.49 7.96
N VAL A 47 -1.56 -0.66 8.60
CA VAL A 47 -2.86 -1.03 9.20
C VAL A 47 -3.33 0.00 10.23
N GLN A 48 -2.38 0.67 10.90
CA GLN A 48 -2.66 1.69 11.91
C GLN A 48 -2.75 3.12 11.35
N ARG A 49 -2.45 3.31 10.06
CA ARG A 49 -2.52 4.63 9.42
C ARG A 49 -3.82 4.72 8.62
N THR A 50 -4.57 5.78 8.88
CA THR A 50 -5.79 6.13 8.12
C THR A 50 -5.46 6.47 6.67
N GLU A 51 -4.26 6.99 6.40
CA GLU A 51 -3.89 7.56 5.11
C GLU A 51 -2.84 6.74 4.35
N GLU A 52 -3.01 6.67 3.04
CA GLU A 52 -2.05 6.12 2.08
C GLU A 52 -1.20 7.25 1.51
N GLU A 53 0.12 7.10 1.55
CA GLU A 53 1.06 8.09 1.01
C GLU A 53 1.75 7.55 -0.25
N ILE A 54 1.64 8.26 -1.38
CA ILE A 54 2.29 7.89 -2.64
C ILE A 54 3.46 8.84 -2.93
N LEU A 55 4.68 8.31 -2.94
CA LEU A 55 5.92 9.10 -3.05
C LEU A 55 6.87 8.58 -4.14
N PRO A 56 7.73 9.43 -4.71
CA PRO A 56 8.86 8.97 -5.49
C PRO A 56 9.82 8.13 -4.63
N MET A 57 10.35 7.03 -5.18
CA MET A 57 11.29 6.13 -4.49
C MET A 57 12.51 6.87 -3.91
N GLU A 58 12.96 7.93 -4.57
CA GLU A 58 14.10 8.76 -4.17
C GLU A 58 13.95 9.35 -2.76
N LYS A 59 12.71 9.65 -2.32
CA LYS A 59 12.43 10.18 -0.98
C LYS A 59 12.90 9.24 0.13
N LEU A 60 12.84 7.93 -0.10
CA LEU A 60 13.33 6.91 0.82
C LEU A 60 14.68 6.31 0.42
N LYS A 61 15.39 6.92 -0.55
CA LYS A 61 16.62 6.38 -1.16
C LYS A 61 16.46 4.98 -1.73
N MET A 62 15.28 4.71 -2.29
CA MET A 62 14.96 3.47 -2.96
C MET A 62 15.09 3.61 -4.48
N GLY A 63 15.17 2.50 -5.18
CA GLY A 63 15.22 2.47 -6.64
C GLY A 63 15.44 1.07 -7.20
N TRP A 64 15.38 0.96 -8.52
CA TRP A 64 15.66 -0.27 -9.27
C TRP A 64 17.14 -0.34 -9.64
N TYR A 65 17.89 -1.21 -8.96
CA TYR A 65 19.33 -1.33 -9.16
C TYR A 65 19.68 -2.62 -9.89
N PRO A 66 20.66 -2.63 -10.81
CA PRO A 66 21.10 -3.85 -11.47
C PRO A 66 21.44 -4.93 -10.45
N CYS A 67 20.80 -6.09 -10.56
CA CYS A 67 21.08 -7.26 -9.77
C CYS A 67 21.83 -8.25 -10.65
N GLN A 68 23.05 -8.60 -10.28
CA GLN A 68 23.85 -9.60 -10.97
C GLN A 68 24.24 -10.66 -9.95
N PRO A 69 23.72 -11.89 -10.06
CA PRO A 69 24.14 -12.98 -9.21
C PRO A 69 25.66 -13.16 -9.28
N ALA A 70 26.30 -13.45 -8.15
CA ALA A 70 27.76 -13.58 -8.08
C ALA A 70 28.28 -14.68 -9.02
N GLU A 71 27.47 -15.70 -9.28
CA GLU A 71 27.69 -16.81 -10.21
C GLU A 71 27.67 -16.36 -11.67
N VAL A 72 26.88 -15.32 -11.99
CA VAL A 72 26.86 -14.66 -13.30
C VAL A 72 28.06 -13.71 -13.45
N LEU A 73 28.48 -13.06 -12.36
CA LEU A 73 29.68 -12.22 -12.32
C LEU A 73 30.96 -13.04 -12.47
N SER A 74 31.03 -14.24 -11.90
CA SER A 74 32.17 -15.16 -12.03
C SER A 74 32.23 -15.81 -13.41
N SER A 75 31.08 -16.14 -14.00
CA SER A 75 30.97 -16.70 -15.36
C SER A 75 31.10 -15.67 -16.49
N ARG A 76 31.03 -14.36 -16.18
CA ARG A 76 31.27 -13.24 -17.12
C ARG A 76 32.67 -13.19 -17.74
N ARG A 77 33.61 -14.05 -17.32
CA ARG A 77 34.82 -14.35 -18.11
C ARG A 77 34.50 -15.02 -19.46
N ARG A 78 33.27 -15.50 -19.68
CA ARG A 78 32.77 -15.93 -20.99
C ARG A 78 32.21 -14.71 -21.75
N LYS A 79 32.99 -14.18 -22.70
CA LYS A 79 32.54 -13.16 -23.66
C LYS A 79 31.17 -13.55 -24.25
N GLY A 80 30.15 -12.71 -24.09
CA GLY A 80 28.89 -12.83 -24.83
C GLY A 80 27.63 -13.27 -24.08
N PHE A 81 27.57 -13.22 -22.74
CA PHE A 81 26.31 -13.51 -22.03
C PHE A 81 25.21 -12.49 -22.38
N LYS A 82 24.17 -12.95 -23.11
CA LYS A 82 23.00 -12.18 -23.55
C LYS A 82 21.75 -12.39 -22.65
N GLY A 83 21.95 -12.81 -21.40
CA GLY A 83 20.84 -13.07 -20.48
C GLY A 83 20.02 -11.82 -20.15
N PRO A 84 18.84 -11.99 -19.52
CA PRO A 84 17.97 -10.87 -19.18
C PRO A 84 18.68 -9.88 -18.25
N ARG A 85 18.43 -8.59 -18.48
CA ARG A 85 18.85 -7.54 -17.54
C ARG A 85 17.93 -7.60 -16.32
N VAL A 86 18.47 -8.03 -15.19
CA VAL A 86 17.77 -8.15 -13.91
C VAL A 86 18.09 -6.94 -13.03
N PHE A 87 17.07 -6.41 -12.39
CA PHE A 87 17.14 -5.31 -11.44
C PHE A 87 16.42 -5.72 -10.16
N ALA A 88 16.85 -5.24 -9.01
CA ALA A 88 16.20 -5.44 -7.73
C ALA A 88 15.87 -4.10 -7.07
N LEU A 89 14.70 -4.02 -6.44
CA LEU A 89 14.35 -2.92 -5.56
C LEU A 89 15.30 -2.94 -4.36
N LYS A 90 15.98 -1.81 -4.11
CA LYS A 90 16.95 -1.70 -3.02
C LYS A 90 16.87 -0.32 -2.38
N CYS A 91 17.11 -0.25 -1.08
CA CYS A 91 17.41 0.98 -0.35
C CYS A 91 18.93 1.18 -0.27
N GLU A 92 19.42 2.36 -0.67
CA GLU A 92 20.85 2.71 -0.62
C GLU A 92 21.25 3.50 0.64
N GLN A 93 20.37 3.56 1.63
CA GLN A 93 20.70 4.21 2.89
C GLN A 93 21.78 3.44 3.65
N ARG A 94 22.73 4.17 4.24
CA ARG A 94 23.81 3.56 5.04
C ARG A 94 23.21 2.85 6.26
N ARG A 95 23.67 1.62 6.53
CA ARG A 95 23.27 0.82 7.71
C ARG A 95 23.32 1.61 9.03
N ALA A 96 24.37 2.41 9.24
CA ALA A 96 24.51 3.23 10.43
C ALA A 96 23.41 4.29 10.61
N ARG A 97 22.81 4.77 9.51
CA ARG A 97 21.67 5.70 9.54
C ARG A 97 20.37 4.95 9.80
N LEU A 98 20.20 3.76 9.24
CA LEU A 98 19.03 2.90 9.51
C LEU A 98 18.94 2.56 11.01
N GLY A 99 20.06 2.22 11.64
CA GLY A 99 20.11 1.93 13.09
C GLY A 99 19.91 3.13 14.02
N ARG A 100 19.69 4.35 13.50
CA ARG A 100 19.43 5.57 14.28
C ARG A 100 18.09 6.21 13.94
N MET A 101 17.23 5.50 13.20
CA MET A 101 15.90 6.00 12.87
C MET A 101 14.99 5.98 14.09
N THR A 102 14.03 6.89 14.10
CA THR A 102 12.89 6.82 15.01
C THR A 102 12.02 5.62 14.63
N GLU A 103 11.22 5.13 15.57
CA GLU A 103 10.28 4.03 15.30
C GLU A 103 9.34 4.37 14.13
N ASP A 104 8.85 5.61 14.06
CA ASP A 104 7.98 6.08 12.98
C ASP A 104 8.66 6.07 11.61
N ASP A 105 9.96 6.41 11.55
CA ASP A 105 10.71 6.33 10.30
C ASP A 105 10.99 4.89 9.91
N VAL A 106 11.28 3.99 10.86
CA VAL A 106 11.43 2.55 10.59
C VAL A 106 10.15 1.98 10.00
N LYS A 107 8.99 2.29 10.60
CA LYS A 107 7.68 1.85 10.11
C LYS A 107 7.43 2.22 8.64
N LYS A 108 7.92 3.38 8.17
CA LYS A 108 7.80 3.74 6.73
C LYS A 108 8.48 2.71 5.83
N TYR A 109 9.64 2.20 6.23
CA TYR A 109 10.37 1.17 5.46
C TYR A 109 9.74 -0.21 5.60
N GLU A 110 9.05 -0.51 6.71
CA GLU A 110 8.34 -1.78 6.89
C GLU A 110 7.07 -1.85 6.03
N TYR A 111 6.37 -0.73 5.84
CA TYR A 111 5.12 -0.65 5.08
C TYR A 111 5.27 -0.16 3.63
N VAL A 112 6.51 0.03 3.15
CA VAL A 112 6.74 0.49 1.77
C VAL A 112 6.52 -0.62 0.77
N LEU A 113 5.72 -0.35 -0.26
CA LEU A 113 5.51 -1.24 -1.39
C LEU A 113 5.75 -0.49 -2.70
N PRO A 114 6.33 -1.13 -3.73
CA PRO A 114 6.40 -0.51 -5.04
C PRO A 114 4.98 -0.23 -5.54
N TYR A 115 4.79 0.99 -6.06
CA TYR A 115 3.50 1.49 -6.52
C TYR A 115 3.43 1.45 -8.05
N ILE A 116 2.30 1.03 -8.57
CA ILE A 116 2.02 0.98 -10.00
C ILE A 116 0.57 1.38 -10.23
N LEU A 117 0.35 2.25 -11.21
CA LEU A 117 -0.98 2.63 -11.70
C LEU A 117 -1.24 1.85 -12.97
N PHE A 118 -2.35 1.12 -13.04
CA PHE A 118 -2.79 0.44 -14.25
C PHE A 118 -3.88 1.27 -14.93
N PRO A 119 -3.59 1.99 -16.03
CA PRO A 119 -4.56 2.91 -16.65
C PRO A 119 -5.91 2.26 -16.96
N GLU A 120 -5.91 0.97 -17.34
CA GLU A 120 -7.13 0.22 -17.65
C GLU A 120 -7.96 -0.10 -16.39
N LYS A 121 -7.32 -0.39 -15.25
CA LYS A 121 -8.02 -0.65 -13.98
C LYS A 121 -8.54 0.65 -13.36
N GLU A 122 -7.77 1.72 -13.46
CA GLU A 122 -8.15 2.99 -12.83
C GLU A 122 -9.39 3.62 -13.48
N LYS A 123 -9.52 3.52 -14.81
CA LYS A 123 -10.71 3.96 -15.54
C LYS A 123 -12.00 3.28 -15.10
N GLN A 124 -11.92 2.09 -14.48
CA GLN A 124 -13.07 1.36 -13.96
C GLN A 124 -13.37 1.71 -12.48
N SER A 125 -12.42 2.35 -11.78
CA SER A 125 -12.48 2.62 -10.34
C SER A 125 -12.86 4.05 -9.98
N ASP A 126 -12.77 4.99 -10.92
CA ASP A 126 -12.98 6.44 -10.65
C ASP A 126 -14.40 6.79 -10.15
N ASP A 127 -15.35 5.86 -10.27
CA ASP A 127 -16.75 6.03 -9.87
C ASP A 127 -17.04 5.66 -8.40
N ILE A 128 -16.12 5.00 -7.68
CA ILE A 128 -16.33 4.60 -6.28
C ILE A 128 -15.70 5.65 -5.37
N VAL A 129 -16.52 6.38 -4.61
CA VAL A 129 -16.09 7.33 -3.58
C VAL A 129 -16.40 6.70 -2.23
N ASP A 130 -15.44 6.71 -1.31
CA ASP A 130 -15.76 6.45 0.10
C ASP A 130 -16.57 7.64 0.62
N THR A 131 -17.78 7.37 1.12
CA THR A 131 -18.75 8.36 1.58
C THR A 131 -18.83 8.46 3.09
N THR A 132 -18.05 7.64 3.80
CA THR A 132 -17.98 7.63 5.25
C THR A 132 -16.84 8.53 5.74
N VAL A 133 -17.13 9.40 6.70
CA VAL A 133 -16.13 10.12 7.48
C VAL A 133 -16.01 9.54 8.88
N ASN A 134 -14.81 9.57 9.45
CA ASN A 134 -14.57 9.33 10.87
C ASN A 134 -14.41 10.68 11.57
N VAL A 135 -15.42 11.08 12.34
CA VAL A 135 -15.44 12.37 13.03
C VAL A 135 -14.93 12.19 14.45
N MET A 136 -13.95 13.01 14.84
CA MET A 136 -13.51 13.16 16.22
C MET A 136 -13.80 14.60 16.68
N VAL A 137 -14.62 14.76 17.71
CA VAL A 137 -15.03 16.09 18.19
C VAL A 137 -14.92 16.19 19.70
N ASP A 138 -14.23 17.24 20.15
CA ASP A 138 -14.19 17.66 21.54
C ASP A 138 -15.38 18.59 21.83
N LEU A 139 -16.30 18.15 22.68
CA LEU A 139 -17.44 18.95 23.11
C LEU A 139 -17.25 19.43 24.55
N GLU A 140 -17.73 20.65 24.81
CA GLU A 140 -17.67 21.25 26.14
C GLU A 140 -18.34 20.34 27.19
N GLY A 141 -17.69 20.14 28.33
CA GLY A 141 -18.24 19.33 29.43
C GLY A 141 -18.07 17.81 29.27
N LEU A 142 -17.55 17.32 28.13
CA LEU A 142 -17.13 15.93 28.00
C LEU A 142 -15.68 15.74 28.44
N ASN A 143 -15.43 14.63 29.14
CA ASN A 143 -14.08 14.25 29.58
C ASN A 143 -13.26 13.55 28.48
N LYS A 144 -13.89 13.18 27.36
CA LYS A 144 -13.29 12.50 26.21
C LYS A 144 -13.93 12.99 24.91
N PRO A 145 -13.18 13.01 23.79
CA PRO A 145 -13.75 13.28 22.48
C PRO A 145 -14.79 12.23 22.11
N LEU A 146 -15.83 12.64 21.40
CA LEU A 146 -16.69 11.70 20.69
C LEU A 146 -15.99 11.26 19.41
N VAL A 147 -16.08 9.97 19.12
CA VAL A 147 -15.53 9.36 17.89
C VAL A 147 -16.63 8.51 17.27
N PHE A 148 -16.98 8.79 16.02
CA PHE A 148 -18.04 8.08 15.30
C PHE A 148 -17.85 8.15 13.79
N GLU A 149 -18.50 7.25 13.08
CA GLU A 149 -18.59 7.24 11.62
C GLU A 149 -19.88 7.92 11.16
N PHE A 150 -19.83 8.62 10.04
CA PHE A 150 -20.99 9.24 9.40
C PHE A 150 -20.88 9.11 7.88
N ASP A 151 -21.90 8.55 7.23
CA ASP A 151 -21.97 8.41 5.78
C ASP A 151 -22.83 9.51 5.17
N TRP A 152 -22.24 10.43 4.42
CA TRP A 152 -23.00 11.57 3.88
C TRP A 152 -23.92 11.24 2.70
N GLU A 153 -23.90 10.01 2.17
CA GLU A 153 -24.85 9.52 1.17
C GLU A 153 -25.98 8.69 1.78
N LEU A 154 -25.69 7.95 2.86
CA LEU A 154 -26.66 7.06 3.50
C LEU A 154 -27.35 7.66 4.73
N ASP A 155 -26.68 8.56 5.46
CA ASP A 155 -27.17 9.15 6.70
C ASP A 155 -27.78 10.54 6.48
N ASP A 156 -28.91 10.81 7.15
CA ASP A 156 -29.43 12.17 7.28
C ASP A 156 -28.73 12.91 8.43
N LEU A 157 -28.13 14.06 8.12
CA LEU A 157 -27.35 14.83 9.09
C LEU A 157 -28.16 15.28 10.31
N GLU A 158 -29.43 15.68 10.14
CA GLU A 158 -30.24 16.20 11.24
C GLU A 158 -30.77 15.08 12.13
N GLU A 159 -31.18 13.97 11.52
CA GLU A 159 -31.58 12.75 12.22
C GLU A 159 -30.39 12.22 13.04
N PHE A 160 -29.24 12.00 12.39
CA PHE A 160 -28.03 11.51 13.04
C PHE A 160 -27.59 12.38 14.22
N VAL A 161 -27.54 13.72 14.04
CA VAL A 161 -27.18 14.63 15.13
C VAL A 161 -28.19 14.54 16.28
N THR A 162 -29.49 14.44 15.97
CA THR A 162 -30.53 14.36 17.00
C THR A 162 -30.44 13.05 17.78
N GLU A 163 -30.25 11.93 17.10
CA GLU A 163 -30.02 10.62 17.71
C GLU A 163 -28.76 10.62 18.57
N LYS A 164 -27.65 11.16 18.04
CA LYS A 164 -26.38 11.19 18.77
C LYS A 164 -26.43 12.04 20.04
N ILE A 165 -27.17 13.15 20.03
CA ILE A 165 -27.42 13.95 21.23
C ILE A 165 -28.20 13.15 22.28
N GLN A 166 -29.17 12.34 21.87
CA GLN A 166 -29.95 11.50 22.77
C GLN A 166 -29.14 10.32 23.33
N GLU A 167 -28.42 9.61 22.46
CA GLU A 167 -27.60 8.45 22.82
C GLU A 167 -26.48 8.80 23.82
N GLU A 168 -25.83 9.94 23.60
CA GLU A 168 -24.70 10.40 24.43
C GLU A 168 -25.18 11.30 25.60
N GLU A 169 -26.49 11.40 25.82
CA GLU A 169 -27.14 12.21 26.88
C GLU A 169 -26.65 13.68 26.93
N LEU A 170 -26.50 14.31 25.76
CA LEU A 170 -25.93 15.64 25.60
C LEU A 170 -26.96 16.77 25.74
N ASP A 171 -26.52 17.91 26.24
CA ASP A 171 -27.29 19.17 26.18
C ASP A 171 -27.42 19.65 24.72
N ALA A 172 -28.61 19.47 24.14
CA ALA A 172 -28.93 19.86 22.77
C ALA A 172 -28.67 21.34 22.50
N ALA A 173 -28.89 22.24 23.47
CA ALA A 173 -28.70 23.68 23.28
C ALA A 173 -27.22 24.05 23.14
N LYS A 174 -26.32 23.24 23.69
CA LYS A 174 -24.87 23.46 23.64
C LYS A 174 -24.19 22.66 22.55
N HIS A 175 -24.63 21.43 22.31
CA HIS A 175 -23.85 20.45 21.55
C HIS A 175 -24.38 20.19 20.14
N LYS A 176 -25.63 20.55 19.83
CA LYS A 176 -26.21 20.29 18.51
C LYS A 176 -25.45 20.99 17.38
N ASP A 177 -25.23 22.29 17.50
CA ASP A 177 -24.54 23.07 16.47
C ASP A 177 -23.05 22.73 16.34
N PRO A 178 -22.28 22.57 17.43
CA PRO A 178 -20.89 22.10 17.35
C PRO A 178 -20.74 20.72 16.70
N LEU A 179 -21.61 19.76 17.06
CA LEU A 179 -21.58 18.42 16.48
C LEU A 179 -21.85 18.45 14.98
N ARG A 180 -22.89 19.20 14.57
CA ARG A 180 -23.23 19.40 13.16
C ARG A 180 -22.09 20.09 12.38
N ALA A 181 -21.44 21.08 12.99
CA ALA A 181 -20.32 21.78 12.38
C ALA A 181 -19.12 20.84 12.18
N ALA A 182 -18.76 20.05 13.19
CA ALA A 182 -17.67 19.08 13.11
C ALA A 182 -17.88 18.05 12.00
N ILE A 183 -19.09 17.50 11.87
CA ILE A 183 -19.42 16.56 10.78
C ILE A 183 -19.24 17.23 9.41
N ARG A 184 -19.76 18.45 9.23
CA ARG A 184 -19.63 19.18 7.96
C ARG A 184 -18.20 19.53 7.61
N GLU A 185 -17.41 19.92 8.60
CA GLU A 185 -15.99 20.22 8.42
C GLU A 185 -15.23 18.98 7.96
N GLU A 186 -15.45 17.83 8.61
CA GLU A 186 -14.80 16.58 8.25
C GLU A 186 -15.22 16.09 6.84
N ILE A 187 -16.51 16.22 6.49
CA ILE A 187 -17.00 15.93 5.13
C ILE A 187 -16.30 16.84 4.10
N ALA A 188 -16.20 18.14 4.38
CA ALA A 188 -15.57 19.09 3.47
C ALA A 188 -14.07 18.79 3.30
N ALA A 189 -13.36 18.51 4.39
CA ALA A 189 -11.95 18.14 4.37
C ALA A 189 -11.73 16.84 3.59
N THR A 190 -12.54 15.81 3.84
CA THR A 190 -12.48 14.52 3.15
C THR A 190 -12.77 14.67 1.65
N LYS A 191 -13.81 15.42 1.27
CA LYS A 191 -14.10 15.71 -0.15
C LYS A 191 -12.99 16.47 -0.85
N ALA A 192 -12.39 17.47 -0.18
CA ALA A 192 -11.27 18.22 -0.72
C ALA A 192 -10.03 17.31 -0.94
N LYS A 193 -9.76 16.42 0.02
CA LYS A 193 -8.69 15.43 -0.08
C LYS A 193 -8.93 14.45 -1.24
N HIS A 194 -10.12 13.84 -1.32
CA HIS A 194 -10.48 12.95 -2.44
C HIS A 194 -10.36 13.66 -3.79
N HIS A 195 -10.75 14.94 -3.86
CA HIS A 195 -10.59 15.73 -5.07
C HIS A 195 -9.11 15.92 -5.44
N GLN A 196 -8.26 16.26 -4.46
CA GLN A 196 -6.82 16.41 -4.68
C GLN A 196 -6.17 15.08 -5.13
N GLU A 197 -6.47 13.97 -4.45
CA GLU A 197 -5.96 12.64 -4.78
C GLU A 197 -6.35 12.23 -6.21
N ARG A 198 -7.60 12.48 -6.62
CA ARG A 198 -8.06 12.26 -8.00
C ARG A 198 -7.32 13.12 -9.01
N GLN A 199 -7.08 14.40 -8.71
CA GLN A 199 -6.31 15.27 -9.59
C GLN A 199 -4.86 14.78 -9.73
N GLU A 200 -4.21 14.38 -8.65
CA GLU A 200 -2.85 13.85 -8.68
C GLU A 200 -2.77 12.53 -9.44
N LYS A 201 -3.71 11.62 -9.19
CA LYS A 201 -3.84 10.35 -9.91
C LYS A 201 -4.07 10.60 -11.41
N ARG A 202 -4.95 11.54 -11.77
CA ARG A 202 -5.23 11.90 -13.16
C ARG A 202 -3.99 12.47 -13.85
N LYS A 203 -3.26 13.38 -13.20
CA LYS A 203 -1.97 13.87 -13.71
C LYS A 203 -0.98 12.74 -13.94
N ARG A 204 -0.82 11.83 -12.97
CA ARG A 204 0.06 10.66 -13.12
C ARG A 204 -0.36 9.78 -14.29
N LEU A 205 -1.65 9.60 -14.54
CA LEU A 205 -2.15 8.83 -15.68
C LEU A 205 -1.92 9.54 -17.03
N ASP A 206 -2.13 10.86 -17.06
CA ASP A 206 -1.92 11.69 -18.27
C ASP A 206 -0.43 11.78 -18.63
N ASP A 207 0.48 11.69 -17.65
CA ASP A 207 1.94 11.68 -17.84
C ASP A 207 2.49 10.33 -18.35
N ILE A 208 1.70 9.26 -18.38
CA ILE A 208 2.15 7.95 -18.87
C ILE A 208 2.28 8.00 -20.39
N SER A 209 3.50 7.78 -20.88
CA SER A 209 3.75 7.71 -22.32
C SER A 209 3.10 6.47 -22.96
N ALA A 210 2.82 6.52 -24.26
CA ALA A 210 2.25 5.38 -24.98
C ALA A 210 3.11 4.10 -24.87
N GLU A 211 4.43 4.25 -24.82
CA GLU A 211 5.35 3.12 -24.65
C GLU A 211 5.31 2.53 -23.23
N GLU A 212 5.17 3.37 -22.20
CA GLU A 212 4.98 2.91 -20.83
C GLU A 212 3.63 2.23 -20.67
N GLN A 213 2.56 2.79 -21.24
CA GLN A 213 1.24 2.18 -21.25
C GLN A 213 1.27 0.79 -21.90
N GLU A 214 1.92 0.65 -23.05
CA GLU A 214 2.08 -0.65 -23.71
C GLU A 214 2.94 -1.62 -22.89
N SER A 215 3.98 -1.12 -22.21
CA SER A 215 4.80 -1.93 -21.31
C SER A 215 4.02 -2.40 -20.08
N LEU A 216 3.13 -1.57 -19.52
CA LEU A 216 2.26 -1.92 -18.41
C LEU A 216 1.21 -2.95 -18.83
N ARG A 217 0.63 -2.79 -20.03
CA ARG A 217 -0.37 -3.73 -20.58
C ARG A 217 0.20 -5.11 -20.88
N THR A 218 1.45 -5.18 -21.34
CA THR A 218 2.11 -6.43 -21.75
C THR A 218 3.03 -7.03 -20.70
N MET A 219 3.14 -6.41 -19.52
CA MET A 219 3.98 -6.94 -18.46
C MET A 219 3.51 -8.33 -18.02
N GLN A 220 4.45 -9.14 -17.55
CA GLN A 220 4.16 -10.39 -16.85
C GLN A 220 4.64 -10.25 -15.41
N ILE A 221 3.82 -10.69 -14.47
CA ILE A 221 4.12 -10.65 -13.04
C ILE A 221 4.13 -12.09 -12.54
N ILE A 222 5.28 -12.51 -12.02
CA ILE A 222 5.50 -13.87 -11.52
C ILE A 222 5.86 -13.76 -10.05
N LYS A 223 5.31 -14.64 -9.22
CA LYS A 223 5.58 -14.67 -7.78
C LYS A 223 6.27 -15.99 -7.41
N PHE A 224 7.32 -15.91 -6.63
CA PHE A 224 8.12 -17.04 -6.19
C PHE A 224 8.06 -17.13 -4.66
N TYR A 225 7.63 -18.27 -4.16
CA TYR A 225 7.83 -18.69 -2.79
C TYR A 225 9.18 -19.40 -2.65
N PRO A 226 9.74 -19.49 -1.43
CA PRO A 226 10.93 -20.28 -1.20
C PRO A 226 10.66 -21.74 -1.54
N ASP A 227 11.68 -22.38 -2.11
CA ASP A 227 11.72 -23.83 -2.26
C ASP A 227 12.40 -24.39 -1.02
N ASN A 228 11.62 -24.97 -0.11
CA ASN A 228 12.11 -25.46 1.17
C ASN A 228 11.40 -26.76 1.58
N ASP A 229 12.16 -27.70 2.15
CA ASP A 229 11.63 -29.00 2.59
C ASP A 229 10.72 -28.90 3.84
N ALA A 230 11.00 -27.93 4.70
CA ALA A 230 10.24 -27.66 5.91
C ALA A 230 10.32 -26.17 6.28
N PRO A 231 9.23 -25.55 6.78
CA PRO A 231 7.87 -26.11 6.80
C PRO A 231 7.26 -26.22 5.40
N ASP A 232 6.32 -27.14 5.20
CA ASP A 232 5.56 -27.20 3.94
C ASP A 232 4.64 -25.97 3.82
N ILE A 233 4.90 -25.17 2.80
CA ILE A 233 4.15 -23.95 2.50
C ILE A 233 3.27 -24.07 1.25
N SER A 234 3.16 -25.26 0.65
CA SER A 234 2.40 -25.50 -0.58
C SER A 234 0.96 -24.98 -0.49
N LYS A 235 0.31 -25.18 0.66
CA LYS A 235 -1.07 -24.73 0.95
C LYS A 235 -1.22 -23.21 1.09
N PHE A 236 -0.14 -22.46 1.28
CA PHE A 236 -0.17 -21.00 1.48
C PHE A 236 0.16 -20.22 0.21
N LYS A 237 0.49 -20.90 -0.89
CA LYS A 237 0.85 -20.22 -2.15
C LYS A 237 -0.37 -19.53 -2.74
N THR A 238 -0.33 -18.20 -2.81
CA THR A 238 -1.41 -17.38 -3.39
C THR A 238 -0.90 -16.51 -4.53
N LYS A 239 -1.81 -16.14 -5.45
CA LYS A 239 -1.49 -15.21 -6.55
C LYS A 239 -1.41 -13.76 -6.08
N TYR A 240 -2.14 -13.37 -5.04
CA TYR A 240 -2.19 -11.99 -4.59
C TYR A 240 -0.80 -11.50 -4.14
N ILE A 241 -0.43 -10.28 -4.51
CA ILE A 241 0.88 -9.67 -4.23
C ILE A 241 0.69 -8.53 -3.23
N ASN A 242 -0.03 -7.50 -3.65
CA ASN A 242 -0.39 -6.35 -2.84
C ASN A 242 -1.48 -5.54 -3.55
N ARG A 243 -1.97 -4.50 -2.90
CA ARG A 243 -3.02 -3.61 -3.40
C ARG A 243 -2.71 -2.93 -4.74
N TYR A 244 -1.44 -2.68 -5.05
CA TYR A 244 -1.05 -1.97 -6.27
C TYR A 244 -0.85 -2.91 -7.44
N TYR A 245 -0.17 -4.05 -7.23
CA TYR A 245 0.11 -5.04 -8.27
C TYR A 245 -1.06 -6.01 -8.49
N GLY A 246 -1.95 -6.18 -7.50
CA GLY A 246 -3.03 -7.16 -7.53
C GLY A 246 -2.48 -8.58 -7.48
N SER A 247 -2.82 -9.41 -8.46
CA SER A 247 -2.44 -10.82 -8.54
C SER A 247 -1.35 -11.08 -9.59
N ALA A 248 -0.44 -11.99 -9.26
CA ALA A 248 0.51 -12.55 -10.20
C ALA A 248 -0.21 -13.36 -11.30
N HIS A 249 0.40 -13.39 -12.48
CA HIS A 249 -0.02 -14.25 -13.59
C HIS A 249 0.31 -15.70 -13.26
N GLU A 250 1.52 -15.92 -12.72
CA GLU A 250 2.06 -17.23 -12.35
C GLU A 250 2.65 -17.22 -10.93
N VAL A 251 2.58 -18.38 -10.26
CA VAL A 251 3.11 -18.60 -8.91
C VAL A 251 3.93 -19.88 -8.91
N PHE A 252 5.12 -19.80 -8.30
CA PHE A 252 6.06 -20.91 -8.13
C PHE A 252 6.40 -21.11 -6.66
#